data_AF-A0A9P6LYY7-F1
#
_entry.id   AF-A0A9P6LYY7-F1
#
_cell.length_a   1.000
_cell.length_b   1.000
_cell.length_c   1.000
_cell.angle_alpha   90.00
_cell.angle_beta   90.00
_cell.angle_gamma   90.00
#
_symmetry.space_group_name_H-M   'P 1'
#
loop_
_entity.id
_entity.type
_entity.pdbx_description
1 polymer ?
#
loop_
_entity_poly.entity_id
_entity_poly.type
_entity_poly.pdbx_seq_one_letter_code
_entity_poly.pdbx_strand_id
1 'polypeptide(L)'
;MLKQTLLVAAALALFAHPVAANRHCSKNAWVAFHTSRNGRGQACGQMSITSGKSANDLPTTTAMLALSDCAYSRYGCTGTWENNDHWEFCCNDKPDWKSYYSGSMNIEFNCSDGPYTCYDLKWN
;
A
#
# COMPACT_ATOMS: atom_id res chain seq x y z
N MET A 1 32.94 -38.95 -29.86
CA MET A 1 32.56 -39.65 -28.61
C MET A 1 32.60 -38.65 -27.47
N LEU A 2 31.53 -38.61 -26.66
CA LEU A 2 31.34 -37.89 -25.38
C LEU A 2 31.38 -36.34 -25.44
N LYS A 3 30.53 -35.55 -24.77
CA LYS A 3 29.28 -35.73 -23.99
C LYS A 3 28.88 -34.29 -23.56
N GLN A 4 27.57 -33.97 -23.58
CA GLN A 4 26.79 -33.33 -22.48
C GLN A 4 27.31 -32.04 -21.81
N THR A 5 26.57 -30.99 -21.42
CA THR A 5 25.14 -30.61 -21.33
C THR A 5 25.13 -29.19 -20.67
N LEU A 6 23.96 -28.54 -20.64
CA LEU A 6 23.48 -27.43 -19.78
C LEU A 6 23.56 -26.03 -20.37
N LEU A 7 22.44 -25.43 -20.82
CA LEU A 7 21.20 -24.99 -20.12
C LEU A 7 21.30 -23.52 -19.68
N VAL A 8 20.43 -22.71 -20.32
CA VAL A 8 19.63 -21.62 -19.74
C VAL A 8 20.42 -20.43 -19.18
N ALA A 9 20.62 -19.42 -20.02
CA ALA A 9 20.69 -18.05 -19.53
C ALA A 9 19.27 -17.61 -19.15
N ALA A 10 18.96 -17.76 -17.85
CA ALA A 10 17.70 -17.38 -17.24
C ALA A 10 17.46 -15.88 -17.36
N ALA A 11 16.22 -15.53 -17.71
CA ALA A 11 15.68 -14.19 -17.75
C ALA A 11 15.79 -13.49 -16.38
N LEU A 12 16.58 -12.42 -16.31
CA LEU A 12 16.51 -11.42 -15.25
C LEU A 12 16.43 -10.02 -15.89
N ALA A 13 15.27 -9.72 -16.48
CA ALA A 13 14.82 -8.34 -16.58
C ALA A 13 13.67 -8.21 -15.58
N LEU A 14 14.03 -7.86 -14.35
CA LEU A 14 13.10 -7.46 -13.30
C LEU A 14 12.15 -6.43 -13.87
N PHE A 15 10.88 -6.82 -13.95
CA PHE A 15 9.83 -5.92 -14.38
C PHE A 15 9.66 -4.80 -13.36
N ALA A 16 10.32 -3.66 -13.60
CA ALA A 16 9.80 -2.39 -13.13
C ALA A 16 8.58 -2.06 -14.00
N HIS A 17 7.46 -2.73 -13.75
CA HIS A 17 6.19 -2.30 -14.33
C HIS A 17 5.90 -0.93 -13.72
N PRO A 18 5.81 0.17 -14.50
CA PRO A 18 5.07 1.32 -14.03
C PRO A 18 3.69 0.77 -13.67
N VAL A 19 3.30 0.85 -12.39
CA VAL A 19 1.99 0.38 -11.96
C VAL A 19 0.99 1.36 -12.54
N ALA A 20 0.56 1.07 -13.77
CA ALA A 20 -0.42 1.86 -14.48
C ALA A 20 -1.75 1.76 -13.74
N ALA A 21 -2.52 2.85 -13.78
CA ALA A 21 -3.90 2.86 -13.33
C ALA A 21 -4.64 1.60 -13.84
N ASN A 22 -5.21 0.83 -12.92
CA ASN A 22 -5.93 -0.38 -13.25
C ASN A 22 -7.27 -0.01 -13.87
N ARG A 23 -7.37 -0.21 -15.19
CA ARG A 23 -8.59 0.03 -15.98
C ARG A 23 -9.83 -0.75 -15.49
N HIS A 24 -9.63 -1.79 -14.69
CA HIS A 24 -10.71 -2.59 -14.11
C HIS A 24 -11.29 -1.97 -12.85
N CYS A 25 -10.64 -0.95 -12.28
CA CYS A 25 -11.11 -0.14 -11.16
C CYS A 25 -11.89 1.08 -11.65
N SER A 26 -12.93 1.44 -10.91
CA SER A 26 -13.84 2.54 -11.28
C SER A 26 -13.67 3.80 -10.44
N LYS A 27 -13.00 3.68 -9.28
CA LYS A 27 -12.81 4.72 -8.26
C LYS A 27 -11.36 4.76 -7.79
N ASN A 28 -10.93 5.90 -7.25
CA ASN A 28 -9.61 6.03 -6.66
C ASN A 28 -9.56 7.07 -5.54
N ALA A 29 -8.58 6.94 -4.66
CA ALA A 29 -8.31 7.87 -3.57
C ALA A 29 -6.80 8.04 -3.41
N TRP A 30 -6.34 9.29 -3.49
CA TRP A 30 -5.02 9.67 -3.02
C TRP A 30 -5.08 9.83 -1.51
N VAL A 31 -4.21 9.13 -0.80
CA VAL A 31 -4.11 9.20 0.66
C VAL A 31 -2.74 9.70 1.07
N ALA A 32 -2.70 10.48 2.14
CA ALA A 32 -1.48 10.83 2.85
C ALA A 32 -1.54 10.25 4.25
N PHE A 33 -0.41 9.76 4.77
CA PHE A 33 -0.35 9.14 6.07
C PHE A 33 0.93 9.55 6.81
N HIS A 34 0.86 9.53 8.13
CA HIS A 34 2.01 9.77 8.99
C HIS A 34 1.91 8.95 10.27
N THR A 35 3.04 8.41 10.71
CA THR A 35 3.16 7.64 11.95
C THR A 35 3.48 8.60 13.10
N SER A 36 2.61 8.66 14.10
CA SER A 36 2.72 9.53 15.27
C SER A 36 3.13 8.79 16.55
N ARG A 37 3.03 7.46 16.56
CA ARG A 37 3.46 6.60 17.67
C ARG A 37 4.12 5.34 17.14
N ASN A 38 5.31 5.03 17.63
CA ASN A 38 5.96 3.77 17.36
C ASN A 38 6.42 3.13 18.68
N GLY A 39 6.01 1.89 18.92
CA GLY A 39 6.40 1.13 20.10
C GLY A 39 5.66 -0.20 20.20
N ARG A 40 6.28 -1.17 20.92
CA ARG A 40 5.73 -2.53 21.13
C ARG A 40 5.49 -3.33 19.83
N GLY A 41 6.29 -3.08 18.80
CA GLY A 41 6.16 -3.75 17.50
C GLY A 41 4.98 -3.25 16.67
N GLN A 42 4.50 -2.04 16.94
CA GLN A 42 3.44 -1.39 16.17
C GLN A 42 3.80 0.07 15.86
N ALA A 43 3.42 0.47 14.66
CA ALA A 43 3.49 1.83 14.16
C ALA A 43 2.06 2.33 13.94
N CYS A 44 1.66 3.34 14.70
CA CYS A 44 0.34 3.93 14.67
C CYS A 44 0.40 5.38 14.22
N GLY A 45 -0.65 5.82 13.55
CA GLY A 45 -0.65 7.10 12.87
C GLY A 45 -2.02 7.49 12.36
N GLN A 46 -2.03 8.51 11.51
CA GLN A 46 -3.23 8.97 10.83
C GLN A 46 -3.05 8.86 9.32
N MET A 47 -4.13 8.55 8.62
CA MET A 47 -4.20 8.54 7.16
C MET A 47 -5.44 9.30 6.71
N SER A 48 -5.29 10.25 5.79
CA SER A 48 -6.38 11.09 5.30
C SER A 48 -6.49 10.99 3.79
N ILE A 49 -7.72 11.12 3.29
CA ILE A 49 -7.99 11.29 1.86
C ILE A 49 -7.57 12.71 1.47
N THR A 50 -6.77 12.85 0.41
CA THR A 50 -6.32 14.15 -0.10
C THR A 50 -7.01 14.53 -1.40
N SER A 51 -7.35 13.55 -2.24
CA SER A 51 -8.11 13.74 -3.48
C SER A 51 -8.55 12.39 -4.05
N GLY A 52 -9.28 12.39 -5.17
CA GLY A 52 -9.58 11.18 -5.94
C GLY A 52 -11.05 11.08 -6.37
N LYS A 53 -11.30 10.21 -7.35
CA LYS A 53 -12.64 9.98 -7.88
C LYS A 53 -13.46 9.11 -6.93
N SER A 54 -14.52 9.68 -6.38
CA SER A 54 -15.38 9.04 -5.38
C SER A 54 -14.60 8.57 -4.14
N ALA A 55 -13.53 9.29 -3.78
CA ALA A 55 -12.61 8.87 -2.73
C ALA A 55 -13.26 8.62 -1.36
N ASN A 56 -14.31 9.37 -1.02
CA ASN A 56 -15.07 9.21 0.22
C ASN A 56 -15.84 7.88 0.30
N ASP A 57 -15.95 7.15 -0.81
CA ASP A 57 -16.53 5.80 -0.83
C ASP A 57 -15.48 4.72 -0.52
N LEU A 58 -14.21 5.07 -0.27
CA LEU A 58 -13.15 4.12 0.04
C LEU A 58 -13.47 3.41 1.37
N PRO A 59 -13.72 2.08 1.36
CA PRO A 59 -14.02 1.36 2.58
C PRO A 59 -12.80 1.30 3.50
N THR A 60 -12.98 1.44 4.81
CA THR A 60 -11.91 1.31 5.81
C THR A 60 -11.10 0.03 5.64
N THR A 61 -11.76 -1.11 5.41
CA THR A 61 -11.07 -2.40 5.17
C THR A 61 -10.12 -2.32 3.97
N THR A 62 -10.55 -1.70 2.87
CA THR A 62 -9.72 -1.53 1.67
C THR A 62 -8.56 -0.57 1.94
N ALA A 63 -8.82 0.54 2.64
CA ALA A 63 -7.79 1.51 3.01
C ALA A 63 -6.67 0.88 3.85
N MET A 64 -7.05 0.07 4.85
CA MET A 64 -6.10 -0.61 5.74
C MET A 64 -5.34 -1.74 5.05
N LEU A 65 -6.00 -2.54 4.20
CA LEU A 65 -5.31 -3.55 3.39
C LEU A 65 -4.30 -2.91 2.45
N ALA A 66 -4.68 -1.84 1.75
CA ALA A 66 -3.78 -1.12 0.86
C ALA A 66 -2.59 -0.50 1.58
N LEU A 67 -2.82 0.13 2.74
CA LEU A 67 -1.74 0.66 3.57
C LEU A 67 -0.80 -0.46 4.01
N SER A 68 -1.37 -1.59 4.43
CA SER A 68 -0.59 -2.76 4.82
C SER A 68 0.28 -3.29 3.68
N ASP A 69 -0.31 -3.51 2.51
CA ASP A 69 0.35 -4.16 1.38
C ASP A 69 1.40 -3.24 0.72
N CYS A 70 1.07 -1.96 0.52
CA CYS A 70 1.94 -1.03 -0.19
C CYS A 70 2.97 -0.37 0.73
N ALA A 71 2.54 0.17 1.87
CA ALA A 71 3.44 0.90 2.75
C ALA A 71 4.14 -0.04 3.74
N TYR A 72 3.42 -0.99 4.34
CA TYR A 72 3.92 -1.79 5.47
C TYR A 72 4.31 -3.24 5.12
N SER A 73 4.73 -3.51 3.88
CA SER A 73 5.24 -4.84 3.49
C SER A 73 4.35 -6.03 3.91
N ARG A 74 3.02 -5.83 3.91
CA ARG A 74 2.00 -6.83 4.29
C ARG A 74 2.01 -7.24 5.77
N TYR A 75 2.53 -6.41 6.68
CA TYR A 75 2.56 -6.74 8.12
C TYR A 75 1.20 -6.64 8.83
N GLY A 76 0.11 -6.32 8.12
CA GLY A 76 -1.22 -6.11 8.67
C GLY A 76 -1.39 -4.72 9.26
N CYS A 77 -2.45 -4.03 8.85
CA CYS A 77 -2.88 -2.76 9.43
C CYS A 77 -4.35 -2.85 9.84
N THR A 78 -4.69 -2.17 10.92
CA THR A 78 -6.05 -1.95 11.39
C THR A 78 -6.26 -0.47 11.57
N GLY A 79 -7.49 0.01 11.42
CA GLY A 79 -7.80 1.40 11.68
C GLY A 79 -9.29 1.67 11.67
N THR A 80 -9.64 2.83 12.22
CA THR A 80 -11.01 3.30 12.35
C THR A 80 -11.10 4.68 11.72
N TRP A 81 -12.20 4.95 11.01
CA TRP A 81 -12.48 6.28 10.47
C TRP A 81 -12.98 7.16 11.62
N GLU A 82 -12.20 8.18 11.96
CA GLU A 82 -12.42 9.07 13.09
C GLU A 82 -12.86 10.46 12.61
N ASN A 83 -13.76 11.08 13.38
CA ASN A 83 -14.19 12.47 13.19
C ASN A 83 -14.67 12.84 11.78
N ASN A 84 -15.08 11.83 10.98
CA ASN A 84 -15.44 11.98 9.57
C ASN A 84 -14.33 12.56 8.66
N ASP A 85 -13.05 12.39 9.02
CA ASP A 85 -11.94 13.09 8.35
C ASP A 85 -10.75 12.19 8.00
N HIS A 86 -10.35 11.30 8.91
CA HIS A 86 -9.15 10.49 8.73
C HIS A 86 -9.31 9.11 9.38
N TRP A 87 -8.48 8.16 8.94
CA TRP A 87 -8.27 6.92 9.68
C TRP A 87 -7.21 7.12 10.76
N GLU A 88 -7.54 6.77 12.00
CA GLU A 88 -6.52 6.40 12.97
C GLU A 88 -6.16 4.93 12.74
N PHE A 89 -4.88 4.65 12.46
CA PHE A 89 -4.41 3.31 12.14
C PHE A 89 -3.30 2.85 13.06
N CYS A 90 -3.14 1.52 13.15
CA CYS A 90 -1.97 0.84 13.67
C CYS A 90 -1.61 -0.31 12.74
N CYS A 91 -0.34 -0.39 12.36
CA CYS A 91 0.23 -1.49 11.60
C CYS A 91 1.24 -2.23 12.46
N ASN A 92 1.37 -3.54 12.27
CA ASN A 92 2.51 -4.23 12.87
C ASN A 92 3.78 -3.69 12.20
N ASP A 93 4.75 -3.32 13.02
CA ASP A 93 5.97 -2.67 12.55
C ASP A 93 7.09 -3.70 12.37
N LYS A 94 7.97 -3.41 11.42
CA LYS A 94 9.20 -4.16 11.27
C LYS A 94 10.18 -3.66 12.35
N PRO A 95 10.87 -4.55 13.09
CA PRO A 95 11.71 -4.15 14.23
C PRO A 95 12.89 -3.20 13.90
N ASP A 96 13.12 -2.87 12.63
CA ASP A 96 14.17 -2.02 12.11
C ASP A 96 13.67 -0.74 11.39
N TRP A 97 12.36 -0.49 11.33
CA TRP A 97 11.86 0.74 10.71
C TRP A 97 12.05 1.94 11.64
N LYS A 98 12.78 2.96 11.16
CA LYS A 98 12.97 4.25 11.85
C LYS A 98 11.63 4.82 12.35
N SER A 99 11.62 5.26 13.60
CA SER A 99 10.49 5.93 14.23
C SER A 99 10.09 7.19 13.45
N TYR A 100 8.78 7.38 13.25
CA TYR A 100 8.17 8.54 12.57
C TYR A 100 8.51 8.67 11.09
N TYR A 101 7.59 8.20 10.24
CA TYR A 101 7.63 8.43 8.80
C TYR A 101 6.27 8.86 8.31
N SER A 102 6.27 9.51 7.16
CA SER A 102 5.06 9.89 6.46
C SER A 102 5.20 9.55 4.99
N GLY A 103 4.07 9.43 4.32
CA GLY A 103 4.07 9.16 2.91
C GLY A 103 2.72 9.44 2.28
N SER A 104 2.65 9.21 0.99
CA SER A 104 1.40 9.25 0.23
C SER A 104 1.38 8.14 -0.81
N MET A 105 0.18 7.72 -1.20
CA MET A 105 -0.04 6.73 -2.25
C MET A 105 -1.42 6.92 -2.86
N ASN A 106 -1.64 6.33 -4.04
CA ASN A 106 -2.96 6.20 -4.64
C ASN A 106 -3.50 4.80 -4.38
N ILE A 107 -4.79 4.71 -4.07
CA ILE A 107 -5.53 3.46 -3.94
C ILE A 107 -6.67 3.49 -4.95
N GLU A 108 -6.69 2.56 -5.89
CA GLU A 108 -7.85 2.32 -6.74
C GLU A 108 -8.66 1.17 -6.17
N PHE A 109 -9.98 1.29 -6.25
CA PHE A 109 -10.89 0.35 -5.60
C PHE A 109 -12.19 0.20 -6.40
N ASN A 110 -13.03 -0.73 -5.94
CA ASN A 110 -14.21 -1.17 -6.67
C ASN A 110 -13.81 -1.67 -8.07
N CYS A 111 -12.89 -2.65 -8.08
CA CYS A 111 -12.32 -3.24 -9.27
C CYS A 111 -12.99 -4.58 -9.59
N SER A 112 -13.06 -4.91 -10.88
CA SER A 112 -13.66 -6.16 -11.35
C SER A 112 -12.72 -7.37 -11.27
N ASP A 113 -11.42 -7.13 -11.11
CA ASP A 113 -10.33 -8.12 -11.08
C ASP A 113 -9.69 -8.27 -9.69
N GLY A 114 -10.18 -7.55 -8.69
CA GLY A 114 -9.66 -7.59 -7.33
C GLY A 114 -10.32 -6.54 -6.42
N PRO A 115 -10.04 -6.57 -5.11
CA PRO A 115 -10.64 -5.62 -4.18
C PRO A 115 -10.09 -4.19 -4.37
N TYR A 116 -8.79 -4.07 -4.70
CA TYR A 116 -8.09 -2.80 -4.91
C TYR A 116 -6.74 -3.01 -5.61
N THR A 117 -6.13 -1.91 -6.06
CA THR A 117 -4.68 -1.80 -6.32
C THR A 117 -4.14 -0.54 -5.64
N CYS A 118 -2.86 -0.52 -5.28
CA CYS A 118 -2.20 0.66 -4.73
C CYS A 118 -0.87 0.90 -5.44
N TYR A 119 -0.54 2.17 -5.67
CA TYR A 119 0.64 2.59 -6.43
C TYR A 119 1.07 4.01 -6.07
N ASP A 120 2.18 4.45 -6.68
CA ASP A 120 2.79 5.76 -6.45
C ASP A 120 3.08 6.05 -4.98
N LEU A 121 3.46 5.01 -4.21
CA LEU A 121 3.94 5.19 -2.85
C LEU A 121 5.19 6.07 -2.84
N LYS A 122 5.11 7.17 -2.10
CA LYS A 122 6.22 8.09 -1.86
C LYS A 122 6.38 8.31 -0.36
N TRP A 123 7.58 8.07 0.12
CA TRP A 123 8.00 8.40 1.48
C TRP A 123 8.48 9.85 1.53
N ASN A 124 8.17 10.57 2.61
CA ASN A 124 8.67 11.91 2.91
C ASN A 124 9.76 11.88 3.97
#